data_AF-B0CF96-F1
#
_entry.id   AF-B0CF96-F1
#
_cell.length_a   1.000
_cell.length_b   1.000
_cell.length_c   1.000
_cell.angle_alpha   90.00
_cell.angle_beta   90.00
_cell.angle_gamma   90.00
#
_symmetry.space_group_name_H-M   'P 1'
#
loop_
_entity.id
_entity.type
_entity.pdbx_description
1 polymer ?
#
loop_
_entity_poly.entity_id
_entity_poly.type
_entity_poly.pdbx_seq_one_letter_code
_entity_poly.pdbx_strand_id
1 'polypeptide(L)' 'MYNLQLLEFIEAIQETHDLEELKQIRRRVCSILQAVVIDLDKDRISAESFWSFTMPWEVAITTLRHRETILLKVHLN' A
#
# COMPACT_ATOMS: atom_id res chain seq x y z
N MET A 1 11.69 -7.77 -2.43
CA MET A 1 11.87 -6.34 -2.08
C MET A 1 10.53 -5.65 -1.89
N TYR A 2 9.62 -5.71 -2.88
CA TYR A 2 8.29 -5.07 -2.81
C TYR A 2 7.44 -5.49 -1.60
N ASN A 3 7.44 -6.77 -1.22
CA ASN A 3 6.65 -7.24 -0.08
C ASN A 3 7.09 -6.61 1.26
N LEU A 4 8.40 -6.42 1.47
CA LEU A 4 8.91 -5.76 2.68
C LEU A 4 8.52 -4.29 2.73
N GLN A 5 8.62 -3.59 1.59
CA GLN A 5 8.16 -2.20 1.49
C GLN A 5 6.66 -2.07 1.79
N LEU A 6 5.84 -3.03 1.35
CA LEU A 6 4.42 -3.04 1.70
C LEU A 6 4.17 -3.25 3.20
N LEU A 7 4.97 -4.07 3.89
CA LEU A 7 4.87 -4.23 5.33
C LEU A 7 5.18 -2.92 6.07
N GLU A 8 6.23 -2.21 5.65
CA GLU A 8 6.56 -0.87 6.18
C GLU A 8 5.41 0.12 5.95
N PHE A 9 4.77 0.08 4.78
CA PHE A 9 3.61 0.93 4.52
C PHE A 9 2.39 0.54 5.36
N ILE A 10 2.16 -0.76 5.62
CA ILE A 10 1.06 -1.21 6.47
C ILE A 10 1.22 -0.65 7.89
N GLU A 11 2.42 -0.69 8.46
CA GLU A 11 2.72 -0.10 9.76
C GLU A 11 2.50 1.42 9.75
N ALA A 12 3.05 2.13 8.76
CA ALA A 12 2.88 3.58 8.63
C ALA A 12 1.39 4.00 8.46
N ILE A 13 0.59 3.20 7.75
CA ILE A 13 -0.86 3.43 7.61
C ILE A 13 -1.57 3.28 8.96
N GLN A 14 -1.16 2.33 9.81
CA GLN A 14 -1.80 2.14 11.10
C GLN A 14 -1.51 3.30 12.06
N GLU A 15 -0.30 3.85 11.97
CA GLU A 15 0.19 4.91 12.87
C GLU A 15 -0.18 6.33 12.40
N THR A 16 -0.46 6.56 11.11
CA THR A 16 -0.73 7.93 10.63
C THR A 16 -2.01 8.53 11.22
N HIS A 17 -1.93 9.73 11.76
CA HIS A 17 -3.07 10.45 12.34
C HIS A 17 -3.57 11.61 11.46
N ASP A 18 -2.98 11.77 10.28
CA ASP A 18 -3.22 12.89 9.38
C ASP A 18 -3.71 12.40 8.01
N LEU A 19 -4.76 13.04 7.49
CA LEU A 19 -5.38 12.62 6.24
C LEU A 19 -4.49 12.92 5.02
N GLU A 20 -3.70 14.00 5.06
CA GLU A 20 -2.78 14.33 3.98
C GLU A 20 -1.58 13.39 3.97
N GLU A 21 -1.05 13.02 5.13
CA GLU A 21 -0.03 11.97 5.26
C GLU A 21 -0.57 10.63 4.72
N LEU A 22 -1.79 10.22 5.08
CA LEU A 22 -2.42 9.02 4.54
C LEU A 22 -2.57 9.07 3.01
N LYS A 23 -2.90 10.25 2.43
CA LYS A 23 -2.91 10.46 0.97
C LYS A 23 -1.52 10.35 0.35
N GLN A 24 -0.47 10.78 1.03
CA GLN A 24 0.90 10.61 0.57
C GLN A 24 1.32 9.15 0.59
N ILE A 25 1.00 8.42 1.66
CA ILE A 25 1.25 6.98 1.76
C ILE A 25 0.53 6.23 0.64
N ARG A 26 -0.74 6.56 0.36
CA ARG A 26 -1.51 6.00 -0.76
C ARG A 26 -0.78 6.12 -2.10
N ARG A 27 -0.24 7.31 -2.39
CA ARG A 27 0.51 7.56 -3.63
C ARG A 27 1.77 6.68 -3.71
N ARG A 28 2.48 6.50 -2.59
CA ARG A 28 3.67 5.64 -2.53
C ARG A 28 3.32 4.16 -2.70
N VAL A 29 2.26 3.69 -2.05
CA VAL A 29 1.73 2.33 -2.25
C VAL A 29 1.36 2.13 -3.72
N CYS A 30 0.60 3.03 -4.35
CA CYS A 30 0.31 2.96 -5.80
C CYS A 30 1.57 2.91 -6.68
N SER A 31 2.64 3.62 -6.30
CA SER A 31 3.90 3.59 -7.04
C SER A 31 4.60 2.23 -6.97
N ILE A 32 4.43 1.47 -5.87
CA ILE A 32 4.91 0.09 -5.79
C ILE A 32 4.18 -0.81 -6.78
N LEU A 33 2.85 -0.71 -6.89
CA LEU A 33 2.10 -1.50 -7.87
C LEU A 33 2.58 -1.23 -9.29
N GLN A 34 2.82 0.04 -9.63
CA GLN A 34 3.38 0.40 -10.93
C GLN A 34 4.75 -0.23 -11.16
N ALA A 35 5.65 -0.14 -10.17
CA ALA A 35 6.98 -0.73 -10.26
C ALA A 35 6.92 -2.27 -10.43
N VAL A 36 6.03 -2.94 -9.70
CA VAL A 36 5.81 -4.39 -9.81
C VAL A 36 5.31 -4.78 -11.19
N VAL A 37 4.33 -4.07 -11.75
CA VAL A 37 3.80 -4.35 -13.10
C VAL A 37 4.88 -4.12 -14.18
N ILE A 38 5.65 -3.04 -14.05
CA ILE A 38 6.75 -2.73 -14.98
C ILE A 38 7.86 -3.80 -14.89
N ASP A 39 8.19 -4.23 -13.68
CA ASP A 39 9.21 -5.25 -13.49
C ASP A 39 8.75 -6.64 -13.97
N LEU A 40 7.44 -6.93 -13.90
CA LEU A 40 6.88 -8.13 -14.52
C LEU A 40 6.99 -8.07 -16.05
N ASP A 41 6.60 -6.94 -16.65
CA ASP A 41 6.66 -6.72 -18.10
C ASP A 41 8.10 -6.79 -18.65
N LYS A 42 9.08 -6.38 -17.84
CA LYS A 42 10.52 -6.42 -18.18
C LYS A 42 11.21 -7.73 -17.78
N ASP A 43 10.47 -8.76 -17.41
CA ASP A 43 10.98 -10.07 -16.95
C ASP A 43 11.97 -9.98 -15.77
N ARG A 44 11.88 -8.91 -14.96
CA ARG A 44 12.73 -8.70 -13.78
C ARG A 44 12.20 -9.44 -12.54
N ILE A 45 10.91 -9.76 -12.53
CA ILE A 45 10.28 -10.62 -11.54
C ILE A 45 9.50 -11.73 -12.24
N SER A 46 9.38 -12.89 -11.58
CA SER A 46 8.58 -13.99 -12.08
C SER A 46 7.08 -13.74 -11.87
N ALA A 47 6.24 -14.42 -12.66
CA ALA A 47 4.80 -14.45 -12.43
C ALA A 47 4.45 -14.95 -11.01
N GLU A 48 5.18 -15.94 -10.49
CA GLU A 48 5.03 -16.42 -9.10
C GLU A 48 5.32 -15.33 -8.06
N SER A 49 6.35 -14.51 -8.30
CA SER A 49 6.66 -13.37 -7.44
C SER A 49 5.55 -12.31 -7.48
N PHE A 50 4.97 -12.07 -8.67
CA PHE A 50 3.81 -11.20 -8.83
C PHE A 50 2.58 -11.74 -8.08
N TRP A 51 2.28 -13.03 -8.19
CA TRP A 51 1.22 -13.68 -7.42
C TRP A 51 1.44 -13.58 -5.92
N SER A 52 2.68 -13.77 -5.46
CA SER A 52 3.02 -13.62 -4.04
C SER A 52 2.88 -12.18 -3.54
N PHE A 53 2.93 -11.18 -4.44
CA PHE A 53 2.76 -9.76 -4.11
C PHE A 53 1.30 -9.35 -3.94
N THR A 54 0.34 -10.04 -4.57
CA THR A 54 -1.07 -9.62 -4.53
C THR A 54 -1.65 -9.66 -3.11
N MET A 55 -1.26 -10.64 -2.30
CA MET A 55 -1.73 -10.79 -0.92
C MET A 55 -1.30 -9.62 -0.02
N PRO A 56 0.01 -9.29 0.14
CA PRO A 56 0.43 -8.09 0.86
C PRO A 56 -0.17 -6.79 0.33
N TRP A 57 -0.36 -6.70 -0.99
CA TRP A 57 -0.98 -5.54 -1.63
C TRP A 57 -2.43 -5.33 -1.17
N GLU A 58 -3.23 -6.39 -1.19
CA GLU A 58 -4.62 -6.36 -0.72
C GLU A 58 -4.73 -5.95 0.75
N VAL A 59 -3.82 -6.46 1.59
CA VAL A 59 -3.73 -6.06 3.01
C VAL A 59 -3.44 -4.56 3.12
N ALA A 60 -2.45 -4.04 2.37
CA ALA A 60 -2.11 -2.62 2.42
C ALA A 60 -3.29 -1.72 1.99
N ILE A 61 -3.97 -2.04 0.89
CA ILE A 61 -5.12 -1.27 0.40
C ILE A 61 -6.31 -1.32 1.37
N THR A 62 -6.57 -2.49 1.96
CA THR A 62 -7.66 -2.66 2.93
C THR A 62 -7.38 -1.87 4.21
N THR A 63 -6.16 -1.95 4.73
CA THR A 63 -5.72 -1.18 5.90
C THR A 63 -5.78 0.33 5.63
N LEU A 64 -5.41 0.77 4.42
CA LEU A 64 -5.49 2.18 4.02
C LEU A 64 -6.92 2.71 4.03
N ARG A 65 -7.85 1.97 3.42
CA ARG A 65 -9.29 2.33 3.41
C ARG A 65 -9.88 2.36 4.81
N HIS A 66 -9.50 1.40 5.64
CA HIS A 66 -9.92 1.36 7.04
C HIS A 66 -9.43 2.59 7.80
N ARG A 67 -8.16 2.97 7.67
CA ARG A 67 -7.61 4.15 8.34
C ARG A 67 -8.26 5.43 7.83
N GLU A 68 -8.46 5.56 6.52
CA GLU A 68 -9.15 6.72 5.92
C GLU A 68 -10.55 6.90 6.53
N THR A 69 -11.28 5.80 6.71
CA THR A 69 -12.60 5.80 7.35
C THR A 69 -12.52 6.28 8.81
N ILE A 70 -11.53 5.83 9.58
CA ILE A 70 -11.34 6.26 10.97
C ILE A 70 -11.05 7.76 11.02
N LEU A 71 -10.10 8.25 10.23
CA LEU A 71 -9.69 9.67 10.25
C LEU A 71 -10.83 10.60 9.82
N LEU A 72 -11.61 10.21 8.81
CA LEU A 72 -12.78 10.98 8.38
C LEU A 72 -13.89 11.02 9.45
N LYS A 73 -14.09 9.93 10.20
CA LYS A 73 -15.06 9.93 11.31
C LYS A 73 -14.61 10.81 12.48
N VAL A 74 -13.31 10.80 12.80
CA VAL A 74 -12.76 11.67 13.85
C VAL A 74 -12.90 13.15 13.49
N HIS A 75 -12.77 13.52 12.22
CA HIS A 75 -12.88 14.91 11.77
C HIS A 75 -14.33 15.44 11.74
N LEU A 76 -15.33 14.56 11.75
CA LEU A 76 -16.75 14.91 11.76
C LEU A 76 -17.34 15.02 13.17
N ASN A 77 -16.59 14.63 14.20
CA ASN A 77 -16.96 14.72 15.62
C ASN A 77 -16.24 15.89 16.29
#